data_AF-A0A0V0HHB5-F1
#
_entry.id   AF-A0A0V0HHB5-F1
#
_cell.length_a   1.000
_cell.length_b   1.000
_cell.length_c   1.000
_cell.angle_alpha   90.00
_cell.angle_beta   90.00
_cell.angle_gamma   90.00
#
_symmetry.space_group_name_H-M   'P 1'
#
loop_
_entity.id
_entity.type
_entity.pdbx_description
1 polymer ?
#
loop_
_entity_poly.entity_id
_entity_poly.type
_entity_poly.pdbx_seq_one_letter_code
_entity_poly.pdbx_strand_id
1 'polypeptide(L)'
;MGTSVSLDLPKNWYVSDNFLGFAVSYSGELIECIKAHLIPLACDDGMWSMTHKFALSNNCYKWKIHFLLLPLGGLWDASHTNGKTPNDYGCIKLDFIGGLWDGYREKDDDFGKKMKFGVRLLYKNEFELRGHCL
;
A
#
# COMPACT_ATOMS: atom_id res chain seq x y z
N MET A 1 8.67 16.39 0.31
CA MET A 1 7.20 16.29 0.30
C MET A 1 6.83 14.92 -0.23
N GLY A 2 5.99 14.16 0.48
CA GLY A 2 5.62 12.79 0.08
C GLY A 2 4.53 12.77 -1.00
N THR A 3 4.40 11.65 -1.71
CA THR A 3 3.28 11.38 -2.62
C THR A 3 2.26 10.52 -1.91
N SER A 4 0.97 10.78 -2.11
CA SER A 4 -0.11 10.01 -1.49
C SER A 4 -1.09 9.51 -2.53
N VAL A 5 -1.65 8.32 -2.33
CA VAL A 5 -2.76 7.78 -3.11
C VAL A 5 -3.84 7.28 -2.17
N SER A 6 -5.09 7.54 -2.49
CA SER A 6 -6.26 6.91 -1.87
C SER A 6 -6.97 6.03 -2.90
N LEU A 7 -7.34 4.81 -2.50
CA LEU A 7 -8.09 3.87 -3.35
C LEU A 7 -9.34 3.41 -2.61
N ASP A 8 -10.47 3.50 -3.30
CA ASP A 8 -11.73 2.98 -2.79
C ASP A 8 -11.70 1.45 -2.79
N LEU A 9 -12.11 0.87 -1.67
CA LEU A 9 -12.22 -0.56 -1.48
C LEU A 9 -13.63 -1.01 -1.90
N PRO A 10 -13.76 -2.15 -2.56
CA PRO A 10 -15.08 -2.70 -2.87
C PRO A 10 -15.82 -3.05 -1.56
N LYS A 11 -17.15 -3.06 -1.62
CA LYS A 11 -17.95 -3.53 -0.48
C LYS A 11 -17.57 -4.97 -0.14
N ASN A 12 -17.47 -5.27 1.15
CA ASN A 12 -17.16 -6.60 1.67
C ASN A 12 -15.81 -7.17 1.16
N TRP A 13 -14.81 -6.31 0.99
CA TRP A 13 -13.48 -6.70 0.52
C TRP A 13 -12.75 -7.68 1.46
N TYR A 14 -13.03 -7.64 2.75
CA TYR A 14 -12.37 -8.50 3.73
C TYR A 14 -13.11 -9.82 3.93
N VAL A 15 -12.37 -10.92 3.77
CA VAL A 15 -12.80 -12.29 4.04
C VAL A 15 -11.79 -12.92 4.99
N SER A 16 -12.17 -13.12 6.26
CA SER A 16 -11.25 -13.49 7.37
C SER A 16 -10.23 -14.57 7.02
N ASP A 17 -10.71 -15.71 6.53
CA ASP A 17 -9.83 -16.87 6.36
C ASP A 17 -9.10 -16.89 5.02
N ASN A 18 -9.51 -16.01 4.10
CA ASN A 18 -8.99 -15.98 2.74
C ASN A 18 -8.10 -14.77 2.47
N PHE A 19 -8.27 -13.64 3.15
CA PHE A 19 -7.53 -12.43 2.86
C PHE A 19 -6.09 -12.50 3.35
N LEU A 20 -5.14 -12.24 2.45
CA LEU A 20 -3.70 -12.28 2.73
C LEU A 20 -3.10 -10.89 2.95
N GLY A 21 -3.71 -9.85 2.37
CA GLY A 21 -3.22 -8.49 2.46
C GLY A 21 -3.37 -7.71 1.16
N PHE A 22 -2.74 -6.54 1.13
CA PHE A 22 -2.68 -5.69 -0.07
C PHE A 22 -1.34 -5.90 -0.77
N ALA A 23 -1.38 -6.30 -2.03
CA ALA A 23 -0.22 -6.30 -2.91
C ALA A 23 -0.09 -4.90 -3.53
N VAL A 24 0.94 -4.16 -3.13
CA VAL A 24 1.25 -2.83 -3.64
C VAL A 24 2.44 -2.92 -4.58
N SER A 25 2.33 -2.30 -5.73
CA SER A 25 3.42 -2.11 -6.67
C SER A 25 3.59 -0.63 -6.99
N TYR A 26 4.81 -0.17 -7.18
CA TYR A 26 5.06 1.17 -7.69
C TYR A 26 6.32 1.23 -8.55
N SER A 27 6.35 2.13 -9.53
CA SER A 27 7.52 2.41 -10.34
C SER A 27 8.08 3.80 -9.99
N GLY A 28 9.35 3.88 -9.66
CA GLY A 28 10.01 5.16 -9.39
C GLY A 28 11.24 5.00 -8.51
N GLU A 29 11.70 6.16 -8.02
CA GLU A 29 12.77 6.20 -7.02
C GLU A 29 12.35 5.51 -5.73
N LEU A 30 13.37 5.12 -4.97
CA LEU A 30 13.20 4.39 -3.72
C LEU A 30 12.54 5.26 -2.67
N ILE A 31 11.51 4.71 -2.06
CA ILE A 31 10.76 5.36 -0.98
C ILE A 31 11.32 4.78 0.33
N GLU A 32 11.68 5.65 1.27
CA GLU A 32 12.24 5.22 2.57
C GLU A 32 11.21 4.45 3.38
N CYS A 33 9.96 4.94 3.39
CA CYS A 33 8.87 4.28 4.09
C CYS A 33 7.51 4.55 3.45
N ILE A 34 6.61 3.58 3.60
CA ILE A 34 5.22 3.68 3.18
C ILE A 34 4.36 3.65 4.43
N LYS A 35 3.48 4.64 4.60
CA LYS A 35 2.41 4.56 5.60
C LYS A 35 1.13 4.16 4.91
N ALA A 36 0.47 3.11 5.40
CA ALA A 36 -0.84 2.70 4.94
C ALA A 36 -1.89 3.09 5.99
N HIS A 37 -2.99 3.68 5.52
CA HIS A 37 -4.11 4.14 6.32
C HIS A 37 -5.38 3.43 5.84
N LEU A 38 -6.14 2.82 6.75
CA LEU A 38 -7.52 2.43 6.46
C LEU A 38 -8.47 3.54 6.93
N ILE A 39 -9.29 4.04 6.02
CA ILE A 39 -10.23 5.13 6.25
C ILE A 39 -11.68 4.58 6.29
N PRO A 40 -12.46 4.89 7.34
CA PRO A 40 -13.85 4.46 7.49
C PRO A 40 -14.78 5.02 6.40
N LEU A 41 -15.88 4.33 6.11
CA LEU A 41 -16.92 4.80 5.19
C LEU A 41 -17.76 5.98 5.74
N ALA A 42 -17.96 6.04 7.05
CA ALA A 42 -18.73 7.08 7.73
C ALA A 42 -17.77 7.95 8.57
N CYS A 43 -17.67 9.23 8.22
CA CYS A 43 -16.74 10.20 8.81
C CYS A 43 -17.31 11.00 10.00
N ASP A 44 -18.47 10.62 10.53
CA ASP A 44 -19.24 11.54 11.37
C ASP A 44 -18.86 11.53 12.86
N ASP A 45 -18.16 10.49 13.34
CA ASP A 45 -17.94 10.26 14.78
C ASP A 45 -16.47 10.37 15.25
N GLY A 46 -15.64 11.20 14.59
CA GLY A 46 -14.26 11.42 15.04
C GLY A 46 -13.37 10.18 14.95
N MET A 47 -13.74 9.24 14.07
CA MET A 47 -13.16 7.91 14.03
C MET A 47 -11.80 7.89 13.33
N TRP A 48 -10.81 7.28 13.99
CA TRP A 48 -9.41 7.35 13.58
C TRP A 48 -9.07 6.37 12.46
N SER A 49 -8.31 6.85 11.47
CA SER A 49 -7.68 6.00 10.46
C SER A 49 -6.67 5.07 11.11
N MET A 50 -6.74 3.77 10.85
CA MET A 50 -5.71 2.85 11.32
C MET A 50 -4.48 3.00 10.43
N THR A 51 -3.33 3.29 11.04
CA THR A 51 -2.09 3.62 10.32
C THR A 51 -1.02 2.60 10.62
N HIS A 52 -0.36 2.07 9.59
CA HIS A 52 0.83 1.26 9.76
C HIS A 52 1.98 1.76 8.90
N LYS A 53 3.19 1.83 9.47
CA LYS A 53 4.40 2.28 8.79
C LYS A 53 5.25 1.08 8.41
N PHE A 54 5.48 0.92 7.12
CA PHE A 54 6.38 -0.10 6.56
C PHE A 54 7.69 0.58 6.16
N ALA A 55 8.78 0.21 6.81
CA ALA A 55 10.13 0.63 6.42
C ALA A 55 10.64 -0.32 5.33
N LEU A 56 11.13 0.23 4.23
CA LEU A 56 11.72 -0.57 3.14
C LEU A 56 13.23 -0.67 3.37
N SER A 57 13.78 -1.89 3.31
CA SER A 57 15.23 -2.09 3.36
C SER A 57 15.84 -1.88 1.97
N ASN A 58 16.91 -1.12 1.94
CA ASN A 58 17.46 -0.51 0.73
C ASN A 58 18.39 -1.50 0.02
N ASN A 59 18.08 -1.96 -1.20
CA ASN A 59 18.97 -2.86 -1.96
C ASN A 59 18.86 -2.79 -3.49
N CYS A 60 18.41 -1.69 -4.11
CA CYS A 60 18.60 -1.58 -5.56
C CYS A 60 18.62 -0.16 -6.14
N TYR A 61 19.76 0.22 -6.67
CA TYR A 61 19.96 1.43 -7.46
C TYR A 61 19.37 1.29 -8.87
N LYS A 62 18.84 2.39 -9.38
CA LYS A 62 18.38 2.60 -10.78
C LYS A 62 17.13 1.80 -11.19
N TRP A 63 15.98 2.38 -10.84
CA TRP A 63 14.67 2.19 -11.49
C TRP A 63 14.20 0.75 -11.59
N LYS A 64 13.46 0.31 -10.57
CA LYS A 64 12.76 -0.97 -10.60
C LYS A 64 11.32 -0.77 -10.16
N ILE A 65 10.43 -1.59 -10.71
CA ILE A 65 9.10 -1.77 -10.16
C ILE A 65 9.30 -2.45 -8.80
N HIS A 66 8.85 -1.79 -7.75
CA HIS A 66 8.90 -2.31 -6.39
C HIS A 66 7.59 -3.02 -6.09
N PHE A 67 7.68 -4.12 -5.34
CA PHE A 67 6.53 -4.86 -4.85
C PHE A 67 6.60 -4.94 -3.33
N LEU A 68 5.47 -4.67 -2.68
CA LEU A 68 5.31 -4.72 -1.24
C LEU A 68 4.02 -5.46 -0.92
N LEU A 69 4.08 -6.36 0.05
CA LEU A 69 2.91 -6.97 0.65
C LEU A 69 2.61 -6.27 1.98
N LEU A 70 1.40 -5.74 2.10
CA LEU A 70 0.87 -5.16 3.34
C LEU A 70 -0.06 -6.19 3.98
N PRO A 71 0.41 -7.03 4.93
CA PRO A 71 -0.46 -7.98 5.60
C PRO A 71 -1.50 -7.25 6.45
N LEU A 72 -2.73 -7.79 6.47
CA LEU A 72 -3.80 -7.17 7.26
C LEU A 72 -3.46 -7.10 8.75
N GLY A 73 -2.84 -8.14 9.31
CA GLY A 73 -2.48 -8.17 10.73
C GLY A 73 -1.52 -7.07 11.18
N GLY A 74 -0.80 -6.43 10.24
CA GLY A 74 -0.05 -5.20 10.54
C GLY A 74 -0.91 -3.94 10.43
N LEU A 75 -1.83 -3.89 9.46
CA LEU A 75 -2.65 -2.71 9.18
C LEU A 75 -3.88 -2.57 10.09
N TRP A 76 -4.38 -3.69 10.61
CA TRP A 76 -5.60 -3.80 11.37
C TRP A 76 -5.31 -4.39 12.75
N ASP A 77 -5.57 -3.61 13.79
CA ASP A 77 -5.51 -4.07 15.16
C ASP A 77 -6.92 -4.11 15.74
N ALA A 78 -7.46 -5.33 15.88
CA ALA A 78 -8.80 -5.60 16.38
C ALA A 78 -9.08 -4.98 17.75
N SER A 79 -8.05 -4.78 18.58
CA SER A 79 -8.20 -4.25 19.94
C SER A 79 -8.59 -2.75 19.98
N HIS A 80 -8.40 -2.02 18.89
CA HIS A 80 -8.64 -0.57 18.80
C HIS A 80 -9.84 -0.21 17.90
N THR A 81 -10.71 -1.17 17.58
CA THR A 81 -11.70 -1.04 16.49
C THR A 81 -13.08 -0.54 16.92
N ASN A 82 -13.30 -0.32 18.22
CA ASN A 82 -14.60 0.06 18.78
C ASN A 82 -15.79 -0.77 18.22
N GLY A 83 -15.58 -2.07 18.03
CA GLY A 83 -16.58 -3.00 17.49
C GLY A 83 -16.71 -3.03 15.97
N LYS A 84 -15.89 -2.26 15.23
CA LYS A 84 -15.86 -2.32 13.77
C LYS A 84 -15.06 -3.50 13.25
N THR A 85 -15.39 -3.84 12.01
CA THR A 85 -14.75 -4.85 11.20
C THR A 85 -13.96 -4.18 10.07
N PRO A 86 -13.02 -4.88 9.43
CA PRO A 86 -12.33 -4.33 8.26
C PRO A 86 -13.28 -3.89 7.14
N ASN A 87 -14.46 -4.52 7.02
CA ASN A 87 -15.46 -4.18 6.01
C ASN A 87 -16.17 -2.83 6.25
N ASP A 88 -16.00 -2.22 7.42
CA ASP A 88 -16.49 -0.87 7.72
C ASP A 88 -15.57 0.24 7.15
N TYR A 89 -14.44 -0.16 6.56
CA TYR A 89 -13.46 0.72 5.95
C TYR A 89 -13.59 0.67 4.44
N GLY A 90 -13.75 1.84 3.85
CA GLY A 90 -14.08 2.01 2.44
C GLY A 90 -12.93 2.49 1.59
N CYS A 91 -11.82 2.90 2.21
CA CYS A 91 -10.69 3.44 1.47
C CYS A 91 -9.37 3.05 2.13
N ILE A 92 -8.38 2.72 1.30
CA ILE A 92 -6.98 2.60 1.72
C ILE A 92 -6.19 3.78 1.17
N LYS A 93 -5.48 4.49 2.04
CA LYS A 93 -4.57 5.56 1.67
C LYS A 93 -3.13 5.14 1.92
N LEU A 94 -2.28 5.26 0.91
CA LEU A 94 -0.85 4.98 0.97
C LEU A 94 -0.09 6.30 0.85
N ASP A 95 0.65 6.65 1.90
CA ASP A 95 1.55 7.79 1.94
C ASP A 95 2.99 7.31 1.76
N PHE A 96 3.58 7.71 0.64
CA PHE A 96 4.94 7.39 0.27
C PHE A 96 5.87 8.50 0.76
N ILE A 97 6.77 8.13 1.68
CA ILE A 97 7.66 9.06 2.36
C ILE A 97 9.10 8.67 2.01
N GLY A 98 9.80 9.58 1.36
CA GLY A 98 11.22 9.47 1.03
C GLY A 98 11.70 10.76 0.38
N GLY A 99 13.01 11.03 0.47
CA GLY A 99 13.62 12.12 -0.27
C GLY A 99 13.56 11.84 -1.77
N LEU A 100 12.81 12.64 -2.52
CA LEU A 100 13.07 12.84 -3.94
C LEU A 100 14.53 13.32 -4.00
N TRP A 101 15.45 12.55 -4.60
CA TRP A 101 16.81 13.06 -4.75
C TRP A 101 16.73 14.23 -5.73
N ASP A 102 16.69 15.47 -5.24
CA ASP A 102 16.59 16.66 -6.08
C ASP A 102 17.93 17.09 -6.72
N GLY A 103 19.01 16.38 -6.39
CA GLY A 103 20.34 16.65 -6.89
C GLY A 103 20.54 16.11 -8.31
N TYR A 104 20.34 16.98 -9.30
CA TYR A 104 20.44 16.81 -10.76
C TYR A 104 19.10 16.56 -11.48
N ARG A 105 18.32 17.64 -11.63
CA ARG A 105 17.50 17.82 -12.83
C ARG A 105 18.43 18.06 -14.02
N GLU A 106 18.88 16.99 -14.66
CA GLU A 106 19.07 17.09 -16.12
C GLU A 106 17.69 17.42 -16.71
N LYS A 107 17.62 18.52 -17.46
CA LYS A 107 16.38 19.08 -18.00
C LYS A 107 15.85 18.30 -19.21
N ASP A 108 16.55 17.26 -19.59
CA ASP A 108 16.25 16.42 -20.72
C ASP A 108 15.97 15.02 -20.17
N ASP A 109 14.97 14.34 -20.73
CA ASP A 109 14.58 12.95 -20.42
C ASP A 109 13.40 12.75 -19.47
N ASP A 110 12.20 13.24 -19.79
CA ASP A 110 10.94 12.50 -19.50
C ASP A 110 10.69 12.08 -18.02
N PHE A 111 11.48 12.60 -17.06
CA PHE A 111 11.54 12.21 -15.65
C PHE A 111 10.53 13.03 -14.81
N GLY A 112 9.69 13.80 -15.49
CA GLY A 112 8.31 14.04 -15.05
C GLY A 112 7.44 12.77 -15.14
N LYS A 113 8.03 11.57 -15.30
CA LYS A 113 7.38 10.26 -15.20
C LYS A 113 6.65 10.16 -13.86
N LYS A 114 5.35 10.46 -13.91
CA LYS A 114 4.39 10.21 -12.83
C LYS A 114 4.67 8.84 -12.23
N MET A 115 4.94 8.80 -10.93
CA MET A 115 5.02 7.54 -10.19
C MET A 115 3.74 6.75 -10.44
N LYS A 116 3.87 5.58 -11.08
CA LYS A 116 2.75 4.68 -11.30
C LYS A 116 2.67 3.74 -10.12
N PHE A 117 1.46 3.48 -9.65
CA PHE A 117 1.20 2.54 -8.58
C PHE A 117 0.09 1.58 -9.01
N GLY A 118 0.12 0.39 -8.44
CA GLY A 118 -0.94 -0.60 -8.55
C GLY A 118 -1.19 -1.19 -7.17
N VAL A 119 -2.45 -1.33 -6.79
CA VAL A 119 -2.86 -2.01 -5.56
C VAL A 119 -3.83 -3.12 -5.93
N ARG A 120 -3.61 -4.30 -5.38
CA ARG A 120 -4.52 -5.44 -5.49
C ARG A 120 -4.79 -6.04 -4.13
N LEU A 121 -6.02 -6.51 -3.93
CA LEU A 121 -6.38 -7.39 -2.83
C LEU A 121 -5.83 -8.79 -3.15
N LEU A 122 -5.25 -9.46 -2.17
CA LEU A 122 -4.70 -10.80 -2.33
C LEU A 122 -5.45 -11.80 -1.47
N TYR A 123 -5.89 -12.91 -2.05
CA TYR A 123 -6.61 -13.98 -1.34
C TYR A 123 -5.93 -15.35 -1.51
N LYS A 124 -6.05 -16.23 -0.51
CA LYS A 124 -5.49 -17.60 -0.51
C LYS A 124 -5.94 -18.43 -1.71
N ASN A 125 -7.22 -18.33 -2.06
CA ASN A 125 -7.82 -19.21 -3.07
C ASN A 125 -7.50 -18.80 -4.52
N GLU A 126 -6.72 -17.74 -4.73
CA GLU A 126 -6.40 -17.25 -6.07
C GLU A 126 -5.15 -17.90 -6.68
N PHE A 127 -4.27 -18.55 -5.89
CA PHE A 127 -2.97 -19.01 -6.41
C PHE A 127 -2.45 -20.30 -5.75
N GLU A 128 -2.70 -21.47 -6.38
CA GLU A 128 -1.73 -22.56 -6.38
C GLU A 128 -0.87 -22.44 -7.66
N LEU A 129 0.38 -22.03 -7.51
CA LEU A 129 1.34 -22.01 -8.61
C LEU A 129 2.47 -23.00 -8.31
N ARG A 130 2.61 -24.03 -9.17
CA ARG A 130 3.78 -24.91 -9.17
C ARG A 130 4.78 -24.38 -10.18
N GLY A 131 5.88 -23.80 -9.69
CA GLY A 131 7.01 -23.46 -10.53
C GLY A 131 7.80 -24.72 -10.87
N HIS A 132 8.01 -24.96 -12.16
CA HIS A 132 9.02 -25.93 -12.61
C HIS A 132 10.20 -25.14 -13.18
N CYS A 133 11.39 -25.41 -12.64
CA CYS A 133 12.63 -25.00 -13.31
C CYS A 133 12.88 -25.99 -14.45
N LEU A 134 13.10 -25.48 -15.67
CA LEU A 134 13.62 -26.24 -16.80
C LEU A 134 15.15 -26.23 -16.77
#